data_AF-A0A1V5U876-F1
#
_entry.id   AF-A0A1V5U876-F1
#
_cell.length_a   1.000
_cell.length_b   1.000
_cell.length_c   1.000
_cell.angle_alpha   90.00
_cell.angle_beta   90.00
_cell.angle_gamma   90.00
#
_symmetry.space_group_name_H-M   'P 1'
#
loop_
_entity.id
_entity.type
_entity.pdbx_description
1 polymer ?
#
loop_
_entity_poly.entity_id
_entity_poly.type
_entity_poly.pdbx_seq_one_letter_code
_entity_poly.pdbx_strand_id
1 'polypeptide(L)'
;MVKDSYNNVQELADQDPEQHYKGPLVVLVNKLSASASEIVAGALKDYGLAVVAGDSTTYGKGSVQTMINLPNDLGAIKVTNALYYTAGGASTQKKGVPIDIVIPSATEEFKSGEASSDYALDWSVISSAIPKIALSEDISVKSGTLETILKDVTENSKKRIEANPKFKELAEKNKKKDTPEEEEDTKENEIKKDDIILDEAFNIIRDIKKLSK
;
A
#
# COMPACT_ATOMS: atom_id res chain seq x y z
N MET A 1 -6.29 0.16 -12.97
CA MET A 1 -7.40 0.61 -13.85
C MET A 1 -7.79 2.04 -13.52
N VAL A 2 -8.34 2.77 -14.48
CA VAL A 2 -8.78 4.16 -14.33
C VAL A 2 -10.21 4.29 -14.82
N LYS A 3 -11.09 4.93 -14.04
CA LYS A 3 -12.47 5.23 -14.43
C LYS A 3 -12.67 6.75 -14.50
N ASP A 4 -13.02 7.26 -15.67
CA ASP A 4 -13.27 8.70 -15.87
C ASP A 4 -14.66 9.14 -15.38
N SER A 5 -14.91 10.45 -15.44
CA SER A 5 -16.20 11.05 -15.07
C SER A 5 -17.37 10.65 -15.99
N TYR A 6 -17.10 10.09 -17.16
CA TYR A 6 -18.10 9.57 -18.11
C TYR A 6 -18.39 8.08 -17.90
N ASN A 7 -17.81 7.47 -16.85
CA ASN A 7 -17.87 6.04 -16.53
C ASN A 7 -17.12 5.11 -17.50
N ASN A 8 -16.24 5.65 -18.36
CA ASN A 8 -15.36 4.81 -19.16
C ASN A 8 -14.27 4.23 -18.25
N VAL A 9 -14.04 2.93 -18.36
CA VAL A 9 -12.98 2.23 -17.63
C VAL A 9 -11.85 1.91 -18.62
N GLN A 10 -10.65 2.31 -18.26
CA GLN A 10 -9.43 1.96 -18.97
C GLN A 10 -8.56 1.06 -18.10
N GLU A 11 -8.20 -0.10 -18.66
CA GLU A 11 -7.19 -0.98 -18.11
C GLU A 11 -5.81 -0.55 -18.62
N LEU A 12 -4.88 -0.33 -17.70
CA LEU A 12 -3.49 0.04 -18.01
C LEU A 12 -2.62 -1.12 -17.53
N ALA A 13 -2.41 -2.09 -18.42
CA ALA A 13 -1.63 -3.29 -18.15
C ALA A 13 -0.19 -3.14 -18.67
N ASP A 14 0.75 -3.76 -17.96
CA ASP A 14 2.10 -3.97 -18.48
C ASP A 14 2.03 -4.83 -19.75
N GLN A 15 2.73 -4.39 -20.80
CA GLN A 15 2.78 -5.09 -22.09
C GLN A 15 4.03 -5.98 -22.19
N ASP A 16 4.98 -5.84 -21.26
CA ASP A 16 6.12 -6.73 -21.17
C ASP A 16 5.73 -8.00 -20.40
N PRO A 17 5.81 -9.19 -21.02
CA PRO A 17 5.52 -10.44 -20.32
C PRO A 17 6.64 -10.86 -19.34
N GLU A 18 7.81 -10.21 -19.36
CA GLU A 18 8.95 -10.62 -18.54
C GLU A 18 8.84 -10.16 -17.08
N GLN A 19 8.80 -11.14 -16.16
CA GLN A 19 8.95 -10.87 -14.73
C GLN A 19 10.44 -10.93 -14.34
N HIS A 20 11.05 -9.78 -14.09
CA HIS A 20 12.47 -9.67 -13.73
C HIS A 20 12.80 -10.20 -12.32
N TYR A 21 11.87 -10.17 -11.36
CA TYR A 21 12.06 -10.71 -10.01
C TYR A 21 10.94 -11.66 -9.63
N LYS A 22 11.31 -12.92 -9.35
CA LYS A 22 10.38 -14.03 -9.03
C LYS A 22 10.47 -14.51 -7.57
N GLY A 23 11.30 -13.85 -6.76
CA GLY A 23 11.47 -14.21 -5.36
C GLY A 23 10.35 -13.65 -4.47
N PRO A 24 10.32 -14.03 -3.18
CA PRO A 24 9.42 -13.41 -2.21
C PRO A 24 9.65 -11.90 -2.13
N LEU A 25 8.57 -11.14 -2.16
CA LEU A 25 8.58 -9.68 -2.12
C LEU A 25 7.70 -9.20 -0.96
N VAL A 26 8.25 -8.28 -0.16
CA VAL A 26 7.48 -7.50 0.83
C VAL A 26 7.53 -6.05 0.40
N VAL A 27 6.36 -5.41 0.34
CA VAL A 27 6.24 -3.97 0.06
C VAL A 27 5.93 -3.28 1.38
N LEU A 28 6.86 -2.45 1.85
CA LEU A 28 6.67 -1.61 3.03
C LEU A 28 5.91 -0.33 2.67
N VAL A 29 4.85 -0.06 3.41
CA VAL A 29 4.02 1.15 3.25
C VAL A 29 3.72 1.78 4.61
N ASN A 30 3.24 3.02 4.61
CA ASN A 30 2.87 3.75 5.81
C ASN A 30 1.68 4.69 5.53
N LYS A 31 1.19 5.42 6.54
CA LYS A 31 0.06 6.37 6.39
C LYS A 31 0.31 7.49 5.39
N LEU A 32 1.57 7.78 5.05
CA LEU A 32 1.95 8.79 4.06
C LEU A 32 2.09 8.22 2.64
N SER A 33 2.07 6.90 2.48
CA SER A 33 2.12 6.24 1.17
C SER A 33 0.84 6.56 0.41
N ALA A 34 0.95 7.29 -0.70
CA ALA A 34 -0.20 7.84 -1.42
C ALA A 34 -0.07 7.66 -2.94
N SER A 35 -1.22 7.63 -3.63
CA SER A 35 -1.29 7.74 -5.08
C SER A 35 -0.52 6.61 -5.79
N ALA A 36 0.52 6.91 -6.56
CA ALA A 36 1.28 5.91 -7.32
C ALA A 36 1.80 4.76 -6.45
N SER A 37 2.28 5.03 -5.24
CA SER A 37 2.75 3.99 -4.31
C SER A 37 1.64 3.02 -3.91
N GLU A 38 0.42 3.52 -3.75
CA GLU A 38 -0.76 2.70 -3.43
C GLU A 38 -1.20 1.86 -4.64
N ILE A 39 -1.09 2.39 -5.86
CA ILE A 39 -1.36 1.64 -7.09
C ILE A 39 -0.40 0.44 -7.21
N VAL A 40 0.89 0.67 -6.98
CA VAL A 40 1.91 -0.38 -7.04
C VAL A 40 1.69 -1.42 -5.96
N ALA A 41 1.53 -1.00 -4.69
CA ALA A 41 1.31 -1.93 -3.58
C ALA A 41 0.02 -2.73 -3.77
N GLY A 42 -1.08 -2.08 -4.15
CA GLY A 42 -2.37 -2.73 -4.39
C GLY A 42 -2.33 -3.72 -5.58
N ALA A 43 -1.69 -3.35 -6.69
CA ALA A 43 -1.56 -4.26 -7.83
C ALA A 43 -0.72 -5.50 -7.47
N LEU A 44 0.45 -5.32 -6.85
CA LEU A 44 1.31 -6.44 -6.43
C LEU A 44 0.59 -7.37 -5.45
N LYS A 45 -0.22 -6.81 -4.54
CA LYS A 45 -1.07 -7.56 -3.62
C LYS A 45 -2.14 -8.36 -4.35
N ASP A 46 -2.91 -7.73 -5.25
CA ASP A 46 -4.02 -8.36 -5.95
C ASP A 46 -3.57 -9.52 -6.85
N TYR A 47 -2.37 -9.42 -7.45
CA TYR A 47 -1.75 -10.50 -8.20
C TYR A 47 -1.09 -11.57 -7.32
N GLY A 48 -1.08 -11.41 -5.99
CA GLY A 48 -0.42 -12.32 -5.05
C GLY A 48 1.11 -12.35 -5.21
N LEU A 49 1.70 -11.28 -5.76
CA LEU A 49 3.14 -11.19 -6.03
C LEU A 49 3.94 -10.63 -4.84
N ALA A 50 3.27 -9.91 -3.93
CA ALA A 50 3.89 -9.35 -2.74
C ALA A 50 2.98 -9.42 -1.52
N VAL A 51 3.60 -9.51 -0.35
CA VAL A 51 2.95 -9.24 0.93
C VAL A 51 3.09 -7.74 1.22
N VAL A 52 1.99 -7.04 1.45
CA VAL A 52 2.02 -5.62 1.83
C VAL A 52 2.07 -5.51 3.34
N ALA A 53 3.10 -4.84 3.86
CA ALA A 53 3.33 -4.70 5.30
C ALA A 53 3.60 -3.25 5.69
N GLY A 54 3.34 -2.89 6.94
CA GLY A 54 3.55 -1.52 7.44
C GLY A 54 2.40 -1.01 8.30
N ASP A 55 2.15 0.30 8.28
CA ASP A 55 1.03 0.88 9.04
C ASP A 55 -0.31 0.23 8.69
N SER A 56 -1.31 0.34 9.56
CA SER A 56 -2.62 -0.29 9.41
C SER A 56 -3.37 0.07 8.12
N THR A 57 -3.10 1.25 7.56
CA THR A 57 -3.59 1.68 6.25
C THR A 57 -2.58 2.63 5.59
N THR A 58 -2.69 2.79 4.28
CA THR A 58 -2.03 3.88 3.54
C THR A 58 -2.90 5.15 3.53
N TYR A 59 -2.46 6.19 2.81
CA TYR A 59 -3.12 7.51 2.80
C TYR A 59 -4.55 7.50 2.26
N GLY A 60 -4.81 6.69 1.22
CA GLY A 60 -6.13 6.50 0.62
C GLY A 60 -6.46 7.46 -0.53
N LYS A 61 -5.47 8.00 -1.25
CA LYS A 61 -5.74 8.98 -2.32
C LYS A 61 -6.07 8.26 -3.62
N GLY A 62 -7.32 7.94 -3.90
CA GLY A 62 -7.76 7.17 -5.08
C GLY A 62 -8.06 7.99 -6.34
N SER A 63 -7.72 9.28 -6.38
CA SER A 63 -8.15 10.21 -7.43
C SER A 63 -7.01 10.68 -8.33
N VAL A 64 -7.31 10.87 -9.62
CA VAL A 64 -6.41 11.41 -10.65
C VAL A 64 -6.73 12.87 -10.86
N GLN A 65 -5.71 13.73 -10.82
CA GLN A 65 -5.86 15.16 -11.11
C GLN A 65 -5.13 15.54 -12.39
N THR A 66 -5.77 16.39 -13.18
CA THR A 66 -5.18 17.01 -14.38
C THR A 66 -5.05 18.51 -14.19
N MET A 67 -3.96 19.08 -14.71
CA MET A 67 -3.73 20.53 -14.76
C MET A 67 -4.24 21.09 -16.08
N ILE A 68 -5.10 22.09 -16.03
CA ILE A 68 -5.64 22.81 -17.19
C ILE A 68 -5.07 24.23 -17.13
N ASN A 69 -4.19 24.56 -18.08
CA ASN A 69 -3.61 25.89 -18.17
C ASN A 69 -4.66 26.91 -18.63
N LEU A 70 -4.70 28.06 -17.97
CA LEU A 70 -5.53 29.18 -18.35
C LEU A 70 -4.85 30.00 -19.46
N PRO A 71 -5.61 30.62 -20.36
CA PRO A 71 -5.04 31.45 -21.42
C PRO A 71 -4.29 32.65 -20.84
N ASN A 72 -3.38 33.22 -21.64
CA ASN A 72 -2.62 34.44 -21.31
C ASN A 72 -1.83 34.34 -20.00
N ASP A 73 -1.25 33.17 -19.72
CA ASP A 73 -0.42 32.91 -18.52
C ASP A 73 -1.12 33.24 -17.19
N LEU A 74 -2.45 33.15 -17.14
CA LEU A 74 -3.25 33.40 -15.95
C LEU A 74 -3.17 32.28 -14.88
N GLY A 75 -2.22 31.36 -15.02
CA GLY A 75 -2.04 30.21 -14.16
C GLY A 75 -2.74 28.95 -14.67
N ALA A 76 -3.13 28.06 -13.76
CA ALA A 76 -3.72 26.77 -14.09
C ALA A 76 -4.72 26.29 -13.04
N ILE A 77 -5.68 25.48 -13.47
CA ILE A 77 -6.66 24.83 -12.61
C ILE A 77 -6.28 23.35 -12.46
N LYS A 78 -6.25 22.87 -11.22
CA LYS A 78 -6.11 21.45 -10.91
C LYS A 78 -7.49 20.85 -10.67
N VAL A 79 -7.89 19.90 -11.50
CA VAL A 79 -9.21 19.27 -11.41
C VAL A 79 -9.07 17.75 -11.31
N THR A 80 -9.86 17.14 -10.43
CA THR A 80 -10.03 15.69 -10.39
C THR A 80 -10.92 15.25 -11.54
N ASN A 81 -10.43 14.38 -12.41
CA ASN A 81 -11.16 13.91 -13.60
C ASN A 81 -11.37 12.39 -13.66
N ALA A 82 -10.72 11.62 -12.78
CA ALA A 82 -10.88 10.17 -12.73
C ALA A 82 -10.59 9.60 -11.34
N LEU A 83 -11.01 8.35 -11.14
CA LEU A 83 -10.63 7.50 -10.00
C LEU A 83 -9.77 6.35 -10.51
N TYR A 84 -8.79 5.92 -9.71
CA TYR A 84 -8.06 4.69 -9.99
C TYR A 84 -8.53 3.54 -9.09
N TYR A 85 -8.31 2.34 -9.61
CA TYR A 85 -8.68 1.06 -9.00
C TYR A 85 -7.51 0.09 -9.19
N THR A 86 -7.26 -0.72 -8.17
CA THR A 86 -6.27 -1.80 -8.22
C THR A 86 -6.72 -2.89 -9.21
N ALA A 87 -5.87 -3.86 -9.54
CA ALA A 87 -6.19 -4.90 -10.53
C ALA A 87 -7.40 -5.76 -10.11
N GLY A 88 -7.60 -5.95 -8.81
CA GLY A 88 -8.74 -6.61 -8.19
C GLY A 88 -10.04 -5.79 -8.21
N GLY A 89 -10.00 -4.53 -8.64
CA GLY A 89 -11.18 -3.69 -8.84
C GLY A 89 -11.58 -2.78 -7.68
N ALA A 90 -10.87 -2.82 -6.55
CA ALA A 90 -11.13 -1.90 -5.44
C ALA A 90 -10.43 -0.55 -5.66
N SER A 91 -11.09 0.57 -5.35
CA SER A 91 -10.40 1.85 -5.25
C SER A 91 -9.64 1.95 -3.93
N THR A 92 -8.55 2.72 -3.91
CA THR A 92 -7.87 3.10 -2.66
C THR A 92 -8.51 4.33 -2.01
N GLN A 93 -9.43 5.03 -2.71
CA GLN A 93 -10.07 6.25 -2.24
C GLN A 93 -10.63 6.09 -0.82
N LYS A 94 -10.26 6.98 0.12
CA LYS A 94 -10.60 6.96 1.56
C LYS A 94 -10.08 5.77 2.38
N LYS A 95 -9.86 4.59 1.77
CA LYS A 95 -9.54 3.35 2.50
C LYS A 95 -8.07 2.95 2.46
N GLY A 96 -7.31 3.42 1.47
CA GLY A 96 -5.95 2.97 1.22
C GLY A 96 -5.88 1.57 0.63
N VAL A 97 -4.66 1.04 0.58
CA VAL A 97 -4.35 -0.35 0.25
C VAL A 97 -4.53 -1.21 1.50
N PRO A 98 -5.24 -2.36 1.41
CA PRO A 98 -5.33 -3.29 2.53
C PRO A 98 -3.97 -3.88 2.89
N ILE A 99 -3.69 -3.98 4.19
CA ILE A 99 -2.38 -4.38 4.72
C ILE A 99 -2.45 -5.84 5.17
N ASP A 100 -1.49 -6.66 4.73
CA ASP A 100 -1.43 -8.08 5.12
C ASP A 100 -0.84 -8.25 6.52
N ILE A 101 0.26 -7.54 6.80
CA ILE A 101 0.98 -7.63 8.07
C ILE A 101 1.23 -6.22 8.62
N VAL A 102 0.61 -5.92 9.76
CA VAL A 102 0.77 -4.61 10.40
C VAL A 102 2.12 -4.53 11.13
N ILE A 103 2.94 -3.57 10.74
CA ILE A 103 4.19 -3.16 11.37
C ILE A 103 4.07 -1.65 11.66
N PRO A 104 3.70 -1.24 12.88
CA PRO A 104 3.48 0.16 13.19
C PRO A 104 4.74 0.99 12.98
N SER A 105 4.63 2.10 12.24
CA SER A 105 5.69 3.08 12.05
C SER A 105 5.44 4.35 12.89
N ALA A 106 6.29 5.37 12.72
CA ALA A 106 6.09 6.67 13.34
C ALA A 106 4.81 7.38 12.86
N THR A 107 4.25 6.96 11.71
CA THR A 107 3.06 7.57 11.14
C THR A 107 1.76 6.86 11.47
N GLU A 108 1.79 5.72 12.19
CA GLU A 108 0.59 4.89 12.47
C GLU A 108 -0.58 5.69 13.07
N GLU A 109 -0.28 6.61 13.99
CA GLU A 109 -1.29 7.43 14.69
C GLU A 109 -1.67 8.71 13.92
N PHE A 110 -1.15 8.92 12.71
CA PHE A 110 -1.48 10.10 11.90
C PHE A 110 -2.94 10.05 11.49
N LYS A 111 -3.70 11.05 11.96
CA LYS A 111 -5.13 11.21 11.65
C LYS A 111 -5.36 11.81 10.26
N SER A 112 -4.33 12.33 9.61
CA SER A 112 -4.41 12.91 8.26
C SER A 112 -4.36 11.81 7.19
N GLY A 113 -5.41 11.74 6.38
CA GLY A 113 -5.51 10.88 5.20
C GLY A 113 -6.59 11.40 4.25
N GLU A 114 -6.80 10.76 3.11
CA GLU A 114 -7.83 11.19 2.16
C GLU A 114 -9.22 11.23 2.83
N ALA A 115 -9.52 10.27 3.71
CA ALA A 115 -10.79 10.19 4.43
C ALA A 115 -11.06 11.37 5.38
N SER A 116 -10.02 12.09 5.82
CA SER A 116 -10.18 13.27 6.68
C SER A 116 -10.40 14.56 5.89
N SER A 117 -10.42 14.52 4.56
CA SER A 117 -10.63 15.70 3.71
C SER A 117 -12.12 16.04 3.55
N ASP A 118 -12.47 17.32 3.63
CA ASP A 118 -13.87 17.81 3.65
C ASP A 118 -14.76 17.29 2.51
N TYR A 119 -14.19 17.16 1.30
CA TYR A 119 -14.92 16.80 0.08
C TYR A 119 -14.32 15.58 -0.61
N ALA A 120 -13.75 14.64 0.16
CA ALA A 120 -13.20 13.42 -0.40
C ALA A 120 -14.29 12.60 -1.14
N LEU A 121 -13.97 12.19 -2.37
CA LEU A 121 -14.84 11.32 -3.17
C LEU A 121 -15.07 9.98 -2.47
N ASP A 122 -16.21 9.35 -2.74
CA ASP A 122 -16.56 8.08 -2.12
C ASP A 122 -15.74 6.90 -2.64
N TRP A 123 -15.52 5.95 -1.74
CA TRP A 123 -14.92 4.66 -2.09
C TRP A 123 -15.89 3.86 -2.96
N SER A 124 -15.36 3.20 -4.00
CA SER A 124 -16.14 2.34 -4.88
C SER A 124 -15.32 1.17 -5.41
N VAL A 125 -16.01 0.22 -6.05
CA VAL A 125 -15.44 -0.99 -6.65
C VAL A 125 -15.95 -1.13 -8.08
N ILE A 126 -15.10 -1.62 -8.97
CA ILE A 126 -15.43 -2.00 -10.34
C ILE A 126 -15.09 -3.48 -10.57
N SER A 127 -15.44 -4.00 -11.74
CA SER A 127 -15.04 -5.35 -12.14
C SER A 127 -13.52 -5.52 -12.08
N SER A 128 -13.07 -6.65 -11.54
CA SER A 128 -11.64 -7.02 -11.54
C SER A 128 -11.12 -7.21 -12.96
N ALA A 129 -9.91 -6.72 -13.23
CA ALA A 129 -9.17 -6.97 -14.46
C ALA A 129 -8.43 -8.32 -14.42
N ILE A 130 -8.36 -8.99 -13.26
CA ILE A 130 -7.69 -10.29 -13.13
C ILE A 130 -8.61 -11.39 -13.70
N PRO A 131 -8.19 -12.15 -14.73
CA PRO A 131 -9.02 -13.19 -15.33
C PRO A 131 -9.35 -14.30 -14.33
N LYS A 132 -10.59 -14.78 -14.32
CA LYS A 132 -11.03 -15.89 -13.42
C LYS A 132 -10.21 -17.18 -13.57
N ILE A 133 -9.69 -17.46 -14.78
CA ILE A 133 -8.85 -18.63 -15.06
C ILE A 133 -7.46 -18.52 -14.40
N ALA A 134 -6.92 -17.30 -14.24
CA ALA A 134 -5.68 -17.11 -13.51
C ALA A 134 -5.85 -17.46 -12.02
N LEU A 135 -7.06 -17.30 -11.47
CA LEU A 135 -7.40 -17.59 -10.07
C LEU A 135 -7.62 -19.09 -9.76
N SER A 136 -7.89 -19.95 -10.75
CA SER A 136 -8.51 -21.26 -10.49
C SER A 136 -7.58 -22.48 -10.50
N GLU A 137 -6.49 -22.52 -11.27
CA GLU A 137 -5.71 -23.78 -11.38
C GLU A 137 -4.39 -23.77 -10.60
N ASP A 138 -3.67 -22.65 -10.58
CA ASP A 138 -2.42 -22.49 -9.83
C ASP A 138 -2.61 -21.70 -8.53
N ILE A 139 -3.51 -20.70 -8.56
CA ILE A 139 -3.73 -19.79 -7.44
C ILE A 139 -4.62 -20.40 -6.36
N SER A 140 -5.60 -21.25 -6.64
CA SER A 140 -6.46 -21.79 -5.56
C SER A 140 -5.71 -22.73 -4.60
N VAL A 141 -4.79 -23.55 -5.10
CA VAL A 141 -3.90 -24.39 -4.27
C VAL A 141 -2.82 -23.54 -3.61
N LYS A 142 -2.22 -22.58 -4.35
CA LYS A 142 -1.27 -21.61 -3.77
C LYS A 142 -1.93 -20.67 -2.76
N SER A 143 -3.21 -20.33 -2.87
CA SER A 143 -3.95 -19.40 -1.99
C SER A 143 -4.25 -20.07 -0.66
N GLY A 144 -4.66 -21.34 -0.64
CA GLY A 144 -4.80 -22.08 0.63
C GLY A 144 -3.47 -22.21 1.38
N THR A 145 -2.37 -22.46 0.66
CA THR A 145 -1.03 -22.48 1.24
C THR A 145 -0.54 -21.08 1.62
N LEU A 146 -0.78 -20.06 0.81
CA LEU A 146 -0.37 -18.66 1.03
C LEU A 146 -1.14 -18.04 2.20
N GLU A 147 -2.44 -18.31 2.33
CA GLU A 147 -3.27 -17.88 3.47
C GLU A 147 -2.77 -18.51 4.76
N THR A 148 -2.40 -19.80 4.72
CA THR A 148 -1.81 -20.50 5.88
C THR A 148 -0.44 -19.92 6.22
N ILE A 149 0.44 -19.75 5.23
CA ILE A 149 1.75 -19.10 5.42
C ILE A 149 1.56 -17.70 5.96
N LEU A 150 0.66 -16.90 5.40
CA LEU A 150 0.43 -15.53 5.81
C LEU A 150 -0.08 -15.47 7.24
N LYS A 151 -0.96 -16.38 7.65
CA LYS A 151 -1.41 -16.50 9.04
C LYS A 151 -0.25 -16.76 9.98
N ASP A 152 0.60 -17.74 9.68
CA ASP A 152 1.76 -18.10 10.51
C ASP A 152 2.80 -16.96 10.57
N VAL A 153 3.09 -16.34 9.43
CA VAL A 153 4.02 -15.19 9.34
C VAL A 153 3.46 -14.00 10.12
N THR A 154 2.15 -13.74 10.02
CA THR A 154 1.48 -12.66 10.78
C THR A 154 1.61 -12.91 12.29
N GLU A 155 1.38 -14.15 12.75
CA GLU A 155 1.52 -14.49 14.16
C GLU A 155 2.97 -14.36 14.65
N ASN A 156 3.94 -14.79 13.85
CA ASN A 156 5.36 -14.65 14.16
C ASN A 156 5.77 -13.18 14.23
N SER A 157 5.28 -12.35 13.32
CA SER A 157 5.55 -10.91 13.29
C SER A 157 4.99 -10.21 14.53
N LYS A 158 3.73 -10.49 14.90
CA LYS A 158 3.11 -9.99 16.14
C LYS A 158 3.95 -10.32 17.37
N LYS A 159 4.38 -11.59 17.52
CA LYS A 159 5.22 -12.02 18.65
C LYS A 159 6.55 -11.25 18.70
N ARG A 160 7.19 -10.99 17.56
CA ARG A 160 8.44 -10.21 17.50
C ARG A 160 8.23 -8.74 17.86
N ILE A 161 7.18 -8.12 17.34
CA ILE A 161 6.83 -6.72 17.65
C ILE A 161 6.54 -6.56 19.15
N GLU A 162 5.74 -7.44 19.74
CA GLU A 162 5.40 -7.41 21.18
C GLU A 162 6.61 -7.63 22.09
N ALA A 163 7.55 -8.48 21.67
CA ALA A 163 8.77 -8.78 22.42
C ALA A 163 9.84 -7.67 22.30
N ASN A 164 9.80 -6.83 21.27
CA ASN A 164 10.84 -5.85 21.00
C ASN A 164 10.55 -4.52 21.74
N PRO A 165 11.44 -4.09 22.66
CA PRO A 165 11.24 -2.85 23.44
C PRO A 165 11.20 -1.60 22.57
N LYS A 166 11.91 -1.55 21.44
CA LYS A 166 11.93 -0.39 20.54
C LYS A 166 10.54 -0.11 19.92
N PHE A 167 9.74 -1.14 19.65
CA PHE A 167 8.35 -0.95 19.19
C PHE A 167 7.45 -0.39 20.29
N LYS A 168 7.71 -0.71 21.56
CA LYS A 168 6.99 -0.12 22.70
C LYS A 168 7.33 1.37 22.84
N GLU A 169 8.61 1.70 22.76
CA GLU A 169 9.08 3.10 22.76
C GLU A 169 8.49 3.90 21.60
N LEU A 170 8.44 3.32 20.39
CA LEU A 170 7.81 3.93 19.23
C LEU A 170 6.32 4.20 19.47
N ALA A 171 5.57 3.22 19.98
CA ALA A 171 4.15 3.40 20.29
C ALA A 171 3.91 4.48 21.35
N GLU A 172 4.78 4.59 22.37
CA GLU A 172 4.72 5.68 23.36
C GLU A 172 5.04 7.05 22.76
N LYS A 173 5.99 7.11 21.82
CA LYS A 173 6.33 8.35 21.10
C LYS A 173 5.18 8.80 20.21
N ASN A 174 4.52 7.87 19.51
CA ASN A 174 3.39 8.18 18.63
C ASN A 174 2.21 8.78 19.42
N LYS A 175 1.92 8.28 20.63
CA LYS A 175 0.88 8.85 21.50
C LYS A 175 1.12 10.31 21.91
N LYS A 176 2.37 10.80 21.84
CA LYS A 176 2.74 12.17 22.20
C LYS A 176 2.71 13.13 21.00
N LYS A 177 2.62 12.62 19.77
CA LYS A 177 2.57 13.40 18.54
C LYS A 177 1.13 13.45 18.02
N ASP A 178 0.41 14.53 18.32
CA ASP A 178 -0.95 14.78 17.81
C ASP A 178 -0.96 15.52 16.45
N THR A 179 0.22 15.84 15.91
CA THR A 179 0.39 16.60 14.66
C THR A 179 1.55 16.03 13.85
N PRO A 180 1.40 15.91 12.52
CA PRO A 180 2.55 15.70 11.65
C PRO A 180 3.43 16.95 11.75
N GLU A 181 4.51 16.87 12.53
CA GLU A 181 5.64 17.76 12.31
C GLU A 181 6.10 17.50 10.88
N GLU A 182 6.20 18.55 10.06
CA GLU A 182 6.89 18.47 8.77
C GLU A 182 8.23 17.81 9.04
N GLU A 183 8.41 16.57 8.59
CA GLU A 183 9.75 16.05 8.43
C GLU A 183 10.39 17.00 7.40
N GLU A 184 11.24 17.92 7.89
CA GLU A 184 12.22 18.56 7.02
C GLU A 184 12.83 17.43 6.19
N ASP A 185 12.81 17.64 4.87
CA ASP A 185 13.46 16.82 3.84
C ASP A 185 14.97 16.82 4.14
N THR A 186 15.32 16.14 5.21
CA THR A 186 16.66 15.96 5.72
C THR A 186 17.26 14.98 4.74
N LYS A 187 18.12 15.53 3.87
CA LYS A 187 18.97 14.80 2.95
C LYS A 187 19.82 13.78 3.72
N GLU A 188 19.26 12.64 4.07
CA GLU A 188 19.98 11.52 4.64
C GLU A 188 19.51 10.25 3.93
N ASN A 189 20.15 9.98 2.79
CA ASN A 189 20.23 8.64 2.18
C ASN A 189 21.04 7.66 3.06
N GLU A 190 21.04 7.83 4.39
CA GLU A 190 21.61 6.87 5.32
C GLU A 190 20.47 6.02 5.87
N ILE A 191 20.45 4.75 5.48
CA ILE A 191 19.63 3.74 6.16
C ILE A 191 20.05 3.79 7.63
N LYS A 192 19.16 4.30 8.49
CA LYS A 192 19.42 4.34 9.93
C LYS A 192 19.76 2.93 10.36
N LYS A 193 20.92 2.78 11.01
CA LYS A 193 21.50 1.49 11.43
C LYS A 193 20.60 0.66 12.38
N ASP A 194 19.46 1.23 12.78
CA ASP A 194 18.48 0.72 13.73
C ASP A 194 17.03 0.90 13.22
N ASP A 195 16.77 0.71 11.93
CA ASP A 195 15.40 0.70 11.39
C ASP A 195 14.66 -0.59 11.74
N ILE A 196 13.92 -0.55 12.85
CA ILE A 196 13.15 -1.69 13.37
C ILE A 196 12.02 -2.16 12.45
N ILE A 197 11.53 -1.27 11.57
CA ILE A 197 10.46 -1.59 10.62
C ILE A 197 11.05 -2.40 9.47
N LEU A 198 12.19 -1.93 8.94
CA LEU A 198 12.93 -2.63 7.90
C LEU A 198 13.45 -3.99 8.40
N ASP A 199 13.97 -4.06 9.62
CA ASP A 199 14.40 -5.32 10.23
C ASP A 199 13.25 -6.33 10.33
N GLU A 200 12.05 -5.88 10.70
CA GLU A 200 10.88 -6.74 10.77
C GLU A 200 10.42 -7.19 9.38
N ALA A 201 10.49 -6.33 8.37
CA ALA A 201 10.23 -6.72 6.97
C ALA A 201 11.19 -7.83 6.49
N PHE A 202 12.47 -7.73 6.85
CA PHE A 202 13.43 -8.80 6.57
C PHE A 202 13.09 -10.10 7.28
N ASN A 203 12.61 -10.04 8.53
CA ASN A 203 12.15 -11.23 9.25
C ASN A 203 10.93 -11.87 8.59
N ILE A 204 9.97 -11.06 8.12
CA ILE A 204 8.82 -11.54 7.35
C ILE A 204 9.28 -12.27 6.08
N ILE A 205 10.20 -11.69 5.30
CA ILE A 205 10.75 -12.35 4.10
C ILE A 205 11.43 -13.68 4.47
N ARG A 206 12.17 -13.73 5.59
CA ARG A 206 12.81 -14.96 6.07
C ARG A 206 11.78 -16.02 6.45
N ASP A 207 10.69 -15.64 7.10
CA ASP A 207 9.63 -16.57 7.49
C ASP A 207 8.91 -17.12 6.26
N ILE A 208 8.56 -16.26 5.30
CA ILE A 208 7.96 -16.68 4.01
C ILE A 208 8.88 -17.68 3.31
N LYS A 209 10.19 -17.40 3.22
CA LYS A 209 11.17 -18.32 2.60
C LYS A 209 11.29 -19.66 3.32
N LYS A 210 11.09 -19.70 4.64
CA LYS A 210 11.16 -20.95 5.43
C LYS A 210 9.90 -21.78 5.27
N LEU A 211 8.73 -21.14 5.25
CA LEU A 211 7.42 -21.81 5.18
C LEU A 211 7.00 -22.16 3.74
N SER A 212 7.65 -21.57 2.74
CA SER A 212 7.44 -21.90 1.31
C SER A 212 8.33 -23.06 0.81
N LYS A 213 9.10 -23.70 1.70
CA LYS A 213 9.91 -24.89 1.41
C LYS A 213 9.21 -26.14 1.88
#